data_AF-A0A822E7I3-F1
#
_entry.id   AF-A0A822E7I3-F1
#
_cell.length_a   1.000
_cell.length_b   1.000
_cell.length_c   1.000
_cell.angle_alpha   90.00
_cell.angle_beta   90.00
_cell.angle_gamma   90.00
#
_symmetry.space_group_name_H-M   'P 1'
#
loop_
_entity.id
_entity.type
_entity.pdbx_description
1 polymer ?
#
loop_
_entity_poly.entity_id
_entity_poly.type
_entity_poly.pdbx_seq_one_letter_code
_entity_poly.pdbx_strand_id
1 'polypeptide(L)'
;GDDEFFPIQTTYSTGSGPYSVALGDFNNDTQLDIVVANKDVNTISVFLGYGNGSFSNQTTYSTGSKSYSVAVGDFNNDNHLDIVVANRGDNTVSVLLGYGDGSFTNQTTFSTGSQSASVAVGDFNSDTYLDIVVANGDDNTASVLLGYGDGSFANQTTFSTGSLPVSVAVGDFNNDTQLDIVIANFGGNTISVLLGYGNGSFANQTTYSTGSDPVAVAVGDFNNDTRPDIIVANFNDDTVGVLLR
;
A
#
# COMPACT_ATOMS: atom_id res chain seq x y z
N GLY A 1 13.75 17.22 32.06
CA GLY A 1 12.42 16.62 32.22
C GLY A 1 12.40 15.48 31.25
N ASP A 2 12.05 14.30 31.71
CA ASP A 2 12.53 13.01 31.18
C ASP A 2 11.85 12.59 29.85
N ASP A 3 11.42 13.56 29.05
CA ASP A 3 10.72 13.43 27.77
C ASP A 3 11.68 13.35 26.56
N GLU A 4 13.00 13.29 26.77
CA GLU A 4 13.97 13.23 25.66
C GLU A 4 14.20 11.81 25.11
N PHE A 5 13.62 10.77 25.74
CA PHE A 5 13.84 9.38 25.35
C PHE A 5 12.52 8.60 25.26
N PHE A 6 12.44 7.74 24.25
CA PHE A 6 11.33 6.80 24.13
C PHE A 6 11.27 5.89 25.37
N PRO A 7 10.07 5.57 25.88
CA PRO A 7 9.92 4.57 26.91
C PRO A 7 10.37 3.19 26.39
N ILE A 8 10.54 2.24 27.30
CA ILE A 8 10.85 0.86 26.95
C ILE A 8 9.81 0.33 25.95
N GLN A 9 10.28 -0.31 24.90
CA GLN A 9 9.44 -0.93 23.89
C GLN A 9 8.47 -1.94 24.52
N THR A 10 7.18 -1.80 24.19
CA THR A 10 6.16 -2.82 24.47
C THR A 10 5.95 -3.65 23.21
N THR A 11 5.85 -4.98 23.36
CA THR A 11 5.72 -5.92 22.24
C THR A 11 4.33 -6.57 22.25
N TYR A 12 3.68 -6.58 21.08
CA TYR A 12 2.41 -7.26 20.85
C TYR A 12 2.63 -8.41 19.86
N SER A 13 2.10 -9.59 20.19
CA SER A 13 2.23 -10.76 19.32
C SER A 13 1.25 -10.68 18.13
N THR A 14 1.77 -10.81 16.92
CA THR A 14 1.01 -10.91 15.66
C THR A 14 0.86 -12.37 15.22
N GLY A 15 0.54 -12.62 13.94
CA GLY A 15 0.82 -13.88 13.27
C GLY A 15 2.30 -14.04 12.89
N SER A 16 2.68 -15.20 12.35
CA SER A 16 4.06 -15.47 11.93
C SER A 16 4.45 -14.68 10.67
N GLY A 17 5.66 -14.14 10.65
CA GLY A 17 6.19 -13.38 9.53
C GLY A 17 5.46 -12.05 9.29
N PRO A 18 5.31 -11.17 10.30
CA PRO A 18 4.79 -9.82 10.07
C PRO A 18 5.71 -9.11 9.06
N TYR A 19 5.13 -8.51 8.02
CA TYR A 19 5.89 -7.93 6.90
C TYR A 19 5.49 -6.49 6.56
N SER A 20 4.21 -6.14 6.69
CA SER A 20 3.68 -4.81 6.40
C SER A 20 2.68 -4.40 7.47
N VAL A 21 2.58 -3.10 7.71
CA VAL A 21 1.71 -2.49 8.70
C VAL A 21 1.02 -1.27 8.10
N ALA A 22 -0.26 -1.08 8.45
CA ALA A 22 -1.01 0.14 8.18
C ALA A 22 -1.74 0.58 9.46
N LEU A 23 -2.08 1.87 9.51
CA LEU A 23 -2.75 2.51 10.64
C LEU A 23 -4.08 3.10 10.17
N GLY A 24 -5.08 3.08 11.04
CA GLY A 24 -6.40 3.65 10.79
C GLY A 24 -7.25 3.64 12.06
N ASP A 25 -8.33 4.41 12.10
CA ASP A 25 -9.36 4.29 13.14
C ASP A 25 -10.43 3.31 12.64
N PHE A 26 -10.32 2.04 13.03
CA PHE A 26 -11.18 0.95 12.52
C PHE A 26 -12.49 0.82 13.30
N ASN A 27 -12.59 1.46 14.47
CA ASN A 27 -13.74 1.38 15.38
C ASN A 27 -14.40 2.75 15.65
N ASN A 28 -13.99 3.81 14.94
CA ASN A 28 -14.47 5.18 15.05
C ASN A 28 -14.34 5.80 16.45
N ASP A 29 -13.31 5.41 17.20
CA ASP A 29 -13.06 5.95 18.54
C ASP A 29 -12.04 7.10 18.58
N THR A 30 -11.60 7.55 17.39
CA THR A 30 -10.60 8.60 17.13
C THR A 30 -9.16 8.24 17.50
N GLN A 31 -8.91 6.99 17.90
CA GLN A 31 -7.56 6.49 18.17
C GLN A 31 -7.05 5.70 16.98
N LEU A 32 -5.72 5.71 16.82
CA LEU A 32 -5.08 4.89 15.79
C LEU A 32 -5.03 3.44 16.24
N ASP A 33 -5.60 2.60 15.40
CA ASP A 33 -5.48 1.15 15.41
C ASP A 33 -4.38 0.68 14.45
N ILE A 34 -4.06 -0.60 14.51
CA ILE A 34 -2.99 -1.22 13.72
C ILE A 34 -3.55 -2.44 12.98
N VAL A 35 -3.23 -2.54 11.69
CA VAL A 35 -3.33 -3.80 10.93
C VAL A 35 -1.95 -4.25 10.47
N VAL A 36 -1.63 -5.53 10.65
CA VAL A 36 -0.35 -6.15 10.24
C VAL A 36 -0.60 -7.32 9.30
N ALA A 37 0.08 -7.35 8.16
CA ALA A 37 0.09 -8.50 7.24
C ALA A 37 1.12 -9.56 7.67
N ASN A 38 0.68 -10.81 7.81
CA ASN A 38 1.48 -11.94 8.28
C ASN A 38 1.74 -12.95 7.14
N LYS A 39 2.89 -12.80 6.46
CA LYS A 39 3.18 -13.50 5.20
C LYS A 39 3.35 -15.01 5.32
N ASP A 40 3.69 -15.53 6.50
CA ASP A 40 4.01 -16.96 6.67
C ASP A 40 2.79 -17.79 7.12
N VAL A 41 1.65 -17.13 7.42
CA VAL A 41 0.41 -17.78 7.89
C VAL A 41 -0.85 -17.31 7.17
N ASN A 42 -0.74 -16.47 6.13
CA ASN A 42 -1.86 -16.05 5.27
C ASN A 42 -2.98 -15.33 6.04
N THR A 43 -2.59 -14.41 6.93
CA THR A 43 -3.53 -13.66 7.76
C THR A 43 -3.12 -12.21 7.91
N ILE A 44 -4.06 -11.39 8.36
CA ILE A 44 -3.77 -10.11 9.02
C ILE A 44 -4.08 -10.19 10.52
N SER A 45 -3.39 -9.36 11.29
CA SER A 45 -3.64 -9.11 12.71
C SER A 45 -4.12 -7.67 12.89
N VAL A 46 -5.29 -7.47 13.49
CA VAL A 46 -5.86 -6.16 13.84
C VAL A 46 -5.76 -5.94 15.34
N PHE A 47 -5.27 -4.77 15.74
CA PHE A 47 -5.16 -4.34 17.13
C PHE A 47 -5.85 -3.00 17.31
N LEU A 48 -6.82 -2.92 18.23
CA LEU A 48 -7.50 -1.66 18.55
C LEU A 48 -6.69 -0.86 19.57
N GLY A 49 -6.46 0.41 19.29
CA GLY A 49 -5.72 1.34 20.12
C GLY A 49 -6.56 1.89 21.26
N TYR A 50 -5.97 2.03 22.44
CA TYR A 50 -6.64 2.65 23.58
C TYR A 50 -6.30 4.15 23.74
N GLY A 51 -5.59 4.75 22.78
CA GLY A 51 -5.19 6.17 22.79
C GLY A 51 -4.08 6.55 23.77
N ASN A 52 -3.62 5.61 24.59
CA ASN A 52 -2.55 5.78 25.57
C ASN A 52 -1.24 5.07 25.15
N GLY A 53 -1.14 4.66 23.88
CA GLY A 53 -0.03 3.88 23.33
C GLY A 53 -0.10 2.37 23.60
N SER A 54 -1.18 1.89 24.26
CA SER A 54 -1.46 0.46 24.39
C SER A 54 -2.57 -0.01 23.46
N PHE A 55 -2.56 -1.31 23.15
CA PHE A 55 -3.47 -1.92 22.18
C PHE A 55 -4.17 -3.16 22.74
N SER A 56 -5.31 -3.52 22.14
CA SER A 56 -6.02 -4.77 22.42
C SER A 56 -5.17 -6.00 22.08
N ASN A 57 -5.64 -7.19 22.47
CA ASN A 57 -5.15 -8.41 21.83
C ASN A 57 -5.51 -8.40 20.34
N GLN A 58 -4.73 -9.09 19.52
CA GLN A 58 -5.02 -9.20 18.10
C GLN A 58 -6.34 -9.92 17.83
N THR A 59 -7.10 -9.41 16.88
CA THR A 59 -8.10 -10.19 16.13
C THR A 59 -7.48 -10.57 14.79
N THR A 60 -7.67 -11.83 14.37
CA THR A 60 -7.04 -12.37 13.17
C THR A 60 -8.07 -12.62 12.07
N TYR A 61 -7.73 -12.22 10.84
CA TYR A 61 -8.53 -12.47 9.66
C TYR A 61 -7.71 -13.21 8.59
N SER A 62 -8.32 -14.18 7.92
CA SER A 62 -7.68 -14.91 6.83
C SER A 62 -7.59 -14.04 5.57
N THR A 63 -6.47 -14.14 4.87
CA THR A 63 -6.26 -13.52 3.55
C THR A 63 -5.92 -14.58 2.50
N GLY A 64 -5.46 -14.16 1.32
CA GLY A 64 -4.78 -15.07 0.38
C GLY A 64 -3.37 -15.42 0.86
N SER A 65 -2.72 -16.28 0.08
CA SER A 65 -1.39 -16.80 0.33
C SER A 65 -0.31 -15.71 0.29
N LYS A 66 0.57 -15.72 1.29
CA LYS A 66 1.66 -14.76 1.47
C LYS A 66 1.16 -13.31 1.47
N SER A 67 0.47 -12.93 2.54
CA SER A 67 0.06 -11.56 2.86
C SER A 67 1.29 -10.65 2.98
N TYR A 68 1.63 -9.91 1.92
CA TYR A 68 2.87 -9.14 1.87
C TYR A 68 2.66 -7.67 2.23
N SER A 69 1.69 -7.00 1.60
CA SER A 69 1.47 -5.57 1.78
C SER A 69 0.04 -5.31 2.20
N VAL A 70 -0.17 -4.34 3.09
CA VAL A 70 -1.51 -3.90 3.52
C VAL A 70 -1.67 -2.40 3.31
N ALA A 71 -2.86 -1.99 2.85
CA ALA A 71 -3.32 -0.61 2.82
C ALA A 71 -4.76 -0.55 3.35
N VAL A 72 -5.22 0.66 3.69
CA VAL A 72 -6.54 0.90 4.27
C VAL A 72 -7.22 2.07 3.58
N GLY A 73 -8.54 2.06 3.54
CA GLY A 73 -9.37 3.08 2.92
C GLY A 73 -10.84 2.67 2.92
N ASP A 74 -11.76 3.59 2.69
CA ASP A 74 -13.19 3.28 2.56
C ASP A 74 -13.48 2.87 1.10
N PHE A 75 -13.63 1.56 0.82
CA PHE A 75 -13.86 1.03 -0.52
C PHE A 75 -15.34 0.88 -0.86
N ASN A 76 -16.24 1.05 0.11
CA ASN A 76 -17.69 0.87 -0.05
C ASN A 76 -18.53 2.13 0.29
N ASN A 77 -17.87 3.24 0.57
CA ASN A 77 -18.43 4.55 0.94
C ASN A 77 -19.37 4.51 2.15
N ASP A 78 -19.14 3.62 3.10
CA ASP A 78 -19.92 3.55 4.33
C ASP A 78 -19.35 4.40 5.48
N ASN A 79 -18.22 5.09 5.24
CA ASN A 79 -17.40 5.86 6.18
C ASN A 79 -16.71 5.01 7.25
N HIS A 80 -16.50 3.73 7.00
CA HIS A 80 -15.62 2.89 7.80
C HIS A 80 -14.37 2.54 7.00
N LEU A 81 -13.23 2.43 7.70
CA LEU A 81 -12.02 1.99 7.05
C LEU A 81 -12.09 0.48 6.78
N ASP A 82 -11.86 0.14 5.52
CA ASP A 82 -11.66 -1.22 5.04
C ASP A 82 -10.17 -1.53 4.88
N ILE A 83 -9.86 -2.79 4.61
CA ILE A 83 -8.50 -3.29 4.46
C ILE A 83 -8.33 -3.95 3.10
N VAL A 84 -7.24 -3.60 2.39
CA VAL A 84 -6.77 -4.33 1.21
C VAL A 84 -5.40 -4.94 1.47
N VAL A 85 -5.19 -6.17 1.03
CA VAL A 85 -3.95 -6.94 1.24
C VAL A 85 -3.46 -7.54 -0.07
N ALA A 86 -2.20 -7.28 -0.43
CA ALA A 86 -1.54 -7.96 -1.55
C ALA A 86 -1.11 -9.39 -1.15
N ASN A 87 -1.62 -10.39 -1.88
CA ASN A 87 -1.34 -11.80 -1.65
C ASN A 87 -0.32 -12.30 -2.67
N ARG A 88 0.97 -12.17 -2.33
CA ARG A 88 2.08 -12.46 -3.23
C ARG A 88 2.08 -13.90 -3.75
N GLY A 89 1.50 -14.84 -3.01
CA GLY A 89 1.46 -16.26 -3.34
C GLY A 89 0.31 -16.67 -4.26
N ASP A 90 -0.79 -15.91 -4.26
CA ASP A 90 -2.02 -16.24 -4.99
C ASP A 90 -2.26 -15.36 -6.22
N ASN A 91 -1.46 -14.31 -6.40
CA ASN A 91 -1.62 -13.32 -7.49
C ASN A 91 -2.98 -12.60 -7.38
N THR A 92 -3.34 -12.21 -6.15
CA THR A 92 -4.59 -11.53 -5.84
C THR A 92 -4.37 -10.41 -4.84
N VAL A 93 -5.38 -9.55 -4.70
CA VAL A 93 -5.61 -8.79 -3.47
C VAL A 93 -6.81 -9.35 -2.71
N SER A 94 -6.76 -9.32 -1.38
CA SER A 94 -7.90 -9.54 -0.49
C SER A 94 -8.45 -8.20 -0.03
N VAL A 95 -9.77 -8.01 -0.11
CA VAL A 95 -10.48 -6.86 0.45
C VAL A 95 -11.38 -7.34 1.58
N LEU A 96 -11.27 -6.71 2.75
CA LEU A 96 -12.06 -6.97 3.94
C LEU A 96 -12.75 -5.67 4.34
N LEU A 97 -14.07 -5.67 4.31
CA LEU A 97 -14.87 -4.46 4.61
C LEU A 97 -15.04 -4.32 6.12
N GLY A 98 -14.85 -3.12 6.64
CA GLY A 98 -14.99 -2.76 8.05
C GLY A 98 -16.44 -2.55 8.43
N TYR A 99 -16.82 -2.98 9.63
CA TYR A 99 -18.14 -2.67 10.21
C TYR A 99 -18.14 -1.37 11.05
N GLY A 100 -16.98 -0.72 11.18
CA GLY A 100 -16.82 0.49 12.00
C GLY A 100 -16.80 0.25 13.51
N ASP A 101 -16.73 -1.00 13.95
CA ASP A 101 -16.59 -1.42 15.35
C ASP A 101 -15.27 -2.16 15.62
N GLY A 102 -14.32 -2.07 14.69
CA GLY A 102 -13.05 -2.80 14.71
C GLY A 102 -13.13 -4.23 14.18
N SER A 103 -14.31 -4.69 13.73
CA SER A 103 -14.48 -5.97 13.05
C SER A 103 -14.64 -5.84 11.54
N PHE A 104 -14.31 -6.92 10.82
CA PHE A 104 -14.28 -6.95 9.36
C PHE A 104 -15.02 -8.15 8.78
N THR A 105 -15.44 -8.04 7.52
CA THR A 105 -15.98 -9.16 6.74
C THR A 105 -14.92 -10.23 6.47
N ASN A 106 -15.36 -11.39 5.98
CA ASN A 106 -14.44 -12.32 5.32
C ASN A 106 -13.91 -11.69 4.02
N GLN A 107 -12.68 -12.04 3.67
CA GLN A 107 -12.08 -11.56 2.43
C GLN A 107 -12.92 -11.83 1.18
N THR A 108 -12.95 -10.85 0.29
CA THR A 108 -13.24 -11.02 -1.14
C THR A 108 -11.94 -10.83 -1.92
N THR A 109 -11.66 -11.68 -2.90
CA THR A 109 -10.38 -11.66 -3.63
C THR A 109 -10.56 -11.18 -5.07
N PHE A 110 -9.62 -10.37 -5.54
CA PHE A 110 -9.56 -9.87 -6.92
C PHE A 110 -8.22 -10.23 -7.55
N SER A 111 -8.24 -10.70 -8.79
CA SER A 111 -7.03 -11.13 -9.50
C SER A 111 -6.14 -9.95 -9.87
N THR A 112 -4.83 -10.11 -9.68
CA THR A 112 -3.79 -9.18 -10.11
C THR A 112 -2.82 -9.88 -11.07
N GLY A 113 -1.66 -9.27 -11.34
CA GLY A 113 -0.54 -9.95 -11.98
C GLY A 113 0.19 -10.88 -11.00
N SER A 114 1.17 -11.60 -11.54
CA SER A 114 1.99 -12.56 -10.80
C SER A 114 2.86 -11.88 -9.75
N GLN A 115 2.87 -12.43 -8.54
CA GLN A 115 3.69 -11.97 -7.42
C GLN A 115 3.32 -10.55 -6.94
N SER A 116 2.08 -10.39 -6.48
CA SER A 116 1.52 -9.18 -5.85
C SER A 116 2.35 -8.72 -4.64
N ALA A 117 3.32 -7.83 -4.85
CA ALA A 117 4.36 -7.53 -3.86
C ALA A 117 3.98 -6.35 -2.94
N SER A 118 3.35 -5.33 -3.51
CA SER A 118 3.00 -4.08 -2.82
C SER A 118 1.67 -3.55 -3.32
N VAL A 119 0.88 -2.94 -2.42
CA VAL A 119 -0.42 -2.33 -2.73
C VAL A 119 -0.46 -0.89 -2.25
N ALA A 120 -1.05 -0.01 -3.07
CA ALA A 120 -1.45 1.34 -2.70
C ALA A 120 -2.86 1.62 -3.22
N VAL A 121 -3.51 2.67 -2.70
CA VAL A 121 -4.89 3.02 -3.01
C VAL A 121 -5.03 4.51 -3.28
N GLY A 122 -6.03 4.87 -4.09
CA GLY A 122 -6.32 6.25 -4.46
C GLY A 122 -7.39 6.31 -5.55
N ASP A 123 -7.97 7.49 -5.80
CA ASP A 123 -8.90 7.70 -6.92
C ASP A 123 -8.09 7.98 -8.20
N PHE A 124 -7.97 6.99 -9.09
CA PHE A 124 -7.20 7.09 -10.34
C PHE A 124 -8.07 7.49 -11.53
N ASN A 125 -9.39 7.57 -11.36
CA ASN A 125 -10.34 7.83 -12.45
C ASN A 125 -11.27 9.03 -12.20
N SER A 126 -11.01 9.80 -11.13
CA SER A 126 -11.78 10.97 -10.71
C SER A 126 -13.27 10.68 -10.45
N ASP A 127 -13.61 9.47 -10.02
CA ASP A 127 -15.01 9.09 -9.72
C ASP A 127 -15.35 9.11 -8.22
N THR A 128 -14.41 9.53 -7.38
CA THR A 128 -14.47 9.62 -5.90
C THR A 128 -14.38 8.30 -5.16
N TYR A 129 -14.33 7.16 -5.86
CA TYR A 129 -14.15 5.85 -5.24
C TYR A 129 -12.67 5.47 -5.19
N LEU A 130 -12.30 4.78 -4.12
CA LEU A 130 -10.92 4.30 -4.01
C LEU A 130 -10.69 3.13 -4.96
N ASP A 131 -9.66 3.29 -5.78
CA ASP A 131 -9.11 2.26 -6.63
C ASP A 131 -7.88 1.62 -5.97
N ILE A 132 -7.43 0.50 -6.55
CA ILE A 132 -6.27 -0.25 -6.07
C ILE A 132 -5.19 -0.29 -7.15
N VAL A 133 -3.94 -0.03 -6.78
CA VAL A 133 -2.76 -0.34 -7.59
C VAL A 133 -1.86 -1.37 -6.91
N VAL A 134 -1.35 -2.34 -7.68
CA VAL A 134 -0.52 -3.44 -7.18
C VAL A 134 0.73 -3.62 -8.05
N ALA A 135 1.90 -3.68 -7.43
CA ALA A 135 3.14 -4.06 -8.09
C ALA A 135 3.25 -5.58 -8.24
N ASN A 136 3.41 -6.07 -9.47
CA ASN A 136 3.48 -7.51 -9.80
C ASN A 136 4.90 -7.90 -10.20
N GLY A 137 5.63 -8.48 -9.25
CA GLY A 137 7.07 -8.72 -9.36
C GLY A 137 7.47 -9.56 -10.58
N ASP A 138 6.81 -10.70 -10.79
CA ASP A 138 7.23 -11.66 -11.83
C ASP A 138 6.77 -11.23 -13.23
N ASP A 139 5.68 -10.47 -13.32
CA ASP A 139 5.14 -10.00 -14.60
C ASP A 139 5.78 -8.69 -15.09
N ASN A 140 6.51 -7.97 -14.22
CA ASN A 140 7.04 -6.62 -14.49
C ASN A 140 5.91 -5.64 -14.90
N THR A 141 4.82 -5.68 -14.14
CA THR A 141 3.65 -4.82 -14.36
C THR A 141 3.13 -4.23 -13.05
N ALA A 142 2.33 -3.17 -13.20
CA ALA A 142 1.40 -2.70 -12.18
C ALA A 142 -0.02 -3.06 -12.60
N SER A 143 -0.81 -3.68 -11.72
CA SER A 143 -2.25 -3.87 -11.91
C SER A 143 -2.99 -2.69 -11.30
N VAL A 144 -3.94 -2.10 -12.03
CA VAL A 144 -4.90 -1.13 -11.53
C VAL A 144 -6.30 -1.73 -11.59
N LEU A 145 -7.01 -1.71 -10.47
CA LEU A 145 -8.37 -2.21 -10.32
C LEU A 145 -9.24 -1.03 -9.90
N LEU A 146 -10.16 -0.61 -10.76
CA LEU A 146 -11.04 0.53 -10.48
C LEU A 146 -12.17 0.10 -9.54
N GLY A 147 -12.41 0.86 -8.48
CA GLY A 147 -13.46 0.62 -7.49
C GLY A 147 -14.83 1.03 -8.02
N TYR A 148 -15.87 0.33 -7.59
CA TYR A 148 -17.25 0.73 -7.85
C TYR A 148 -17.92 1.42 -6.65
N GLY A 149 -17.19 1.59 -5.56
CA GLY A 149 -17.69 2.23 -4.34
C GLY A 149 -18.66 1.39 -3.53
N ASP A 150 -18.71 0.08 -3.76
CA ASP A 150 -19.50 -0.90 -2.99
C ASP A 150 -18.64 -2.06 -2.45
N GLY A 151 -17.31 -1.88 -2.43
CA GLY A 151 -16.33 -2.91 -2.11
C GLY A 151 -16.01 -3.88 -3.25
N SER A 152 -16.63 -3.73 -4.42
CA SER A 152 -16.28 -4.45 -5.63
C SER A 152 -15.41 -3.62 -6.59
N PHE A 153 -14.67 -4.34 -7.44
CA PHE A 153 -13.68 -3.73 -8.34
C PHE A 153 -13.82 -4.29 -9.76
N ALA A 154 -13.47 -3.47 -10.74
CA ALA A 154 -13.28 -3.88 -12.12
C ALA A 154 -12.14 -4.90 -12.25
N ASN A 155 -12.13 -5.65 -13.36
CA ASN A 155 -10.97 -6.46 -13.71
C ASN A 155 -9.74 -5.58 -13.88
N GLN A 156 -8.58 -6.12 -13.49
CA GLN A 156 -7.31 -5.42 -13.61
C GLN A 156 -7.04 -4.92 -15.04
N THR A 157 -6.53 -3.68 -15.13
CA THR A 157 -5.76 -3.20 -16.27
C THR A 157 -4.29 -3.20 -15.87
N THR A 158 -3.39 -3.60 -16.78
CA THR A 158 -1.96 -3.70 -16.46
C THR A 158 -1.14 -2.67 -17.22
N PHE A 159 -0.12 -2.15 -16.55
CA PHE A 159 0.84 -1.20 -17.12
C PHE A 159 2.26 -1.72 -16.91
N SER A 160 3.11 -1.59 -17.93
CA SER A 160 4.49 -2.08 -17.86
C SER A 160 5.33 -1.27 -16.89
N THR A 161 6.16 -1.96 -16.10
CA THR A 161 7.13 -1.36 -15.17
C THR A 161 8.56 -1.75 -15.56
N GLY A 162 9.54 -1.43 -14.73
CA GLY A 162 10.87 -2.02 -14.79
C GLY A 162 10.87 -3.44 -14.23
N SER A 163 12.06 -4.04 -14.13
CA SER A 163 12.21 -5.43 -13.71
C SER A 163 12.01 -5.63 -12.21
N LEU A 164 11.21 -6.64 -11.85
CA LEU A 164 10.89 -7.06 -10.48
C LEU A 164 10.41 -5.88 -9.62
N PRO A 165 9.24 -5.29 -9.91
CA PRO A 165 8.66 -4.23 -9.09
C PRO A 165 8.29 -4.75 -7.69
N VAL A 166 8.71 -4.06 -6.64
CA VAL A 166 8.56 -4.52 -5.24
C VAL A 166 7.85 -3.54 -4.31
N SER A 167 7.77 -2.26 -4.68
CA SER A 167 7.13 -1.22 -3.87
C SER A 167 6.43 -0.24 -4.79
N VAL A 168 5.20 0.14 -4.43
CA VAL A 168 4.39 1.15 -5.14
C VAL A 168 3.98 2.26 -4.17
N ALA A 169 4.00 3.49 -4.66
CA ALA A 169 3.40 4.66 -4.02
C ALA A 169 2.68 5.51 -5.06
N VAL A 170 1.83 6.42 -4.60
CA VAL A 170 0.98 7.27 -5.45
C VAL A 170 1.05 8.72 -5.00
N GLY A 171 0.83 9.64 -5.93
CA GLY A 171 0.83 11.09 -5.70
C GLY A 171 0.75 11.84 -7.02
N ASP A 172 0.43 13.14 -6.98
CA ASP A 172 0.40 13.98 -8.18
C ASP A 172 1.81 14.55 -8.44
N PHE A 173 2.63 13.90 -9.27
CA PHE A 173 4.04 14.26 -9.47
C PHE A 173 4.25 15.33 -10.56
N ASN A 174 3.18 15.72 -11.26
CA ASN A 174 3.23 16.69 -12.35
C ASN A 174 2.35 17.94 -12.12
N ASN A 175 1.63 17.99 -10.99
CA ASN A 175 0.71 19.04 -10.57
C ASN A 175 -0.47 19.24 -11.54
N ASP A 176 -1.01 18.14 -12.08
CA ASP A 176 -2.19 18.13 -12.96
C ASP A 176 -3.48 17.71 -12.24
N THR A 177 -3.42 17.53 -10.91
CA THR A 177 -4.48 17.09 -10.01
C THR A 177 -4.91 15.64 -10.19
N GLN A 178 -4.19 14.86 -10.98
CA GLN A 178 -4.41 13.42 -11.13
C GLN A 178 -3.37 12.63 -10.35
N LEU A 179 -3.79 11.49 -9.81
CA LEU A 179 -2.86 10.59 -9.14
C LEU A 179 -1.99 9.87 -10.17
N ASP A 180 -0.68 10.00 -9.99
CA ASP A 180 0.34 9.25 -10.69
C ASP A 180 0.81 8.06 -9.84
N ILE A 181 1.53 7.13 -10.47
CA ILE A 181 2.10 5.94 -9.85
C ILE A 181 3.62 6.00 -9.90
N VAL A 182 4.29 5.73 -8.79
CA VAL A 182 5.74 5.47 -8.74
C VAL A 182 6.02 4.08 -8.18
N ILE A 183 6.95 3.36 -8.81
CA ILE A 183 7.27 1.98 -8.48
C ILE A 183 8.79 1.80 -8.40
N ALA A 184 9.29 1.19 -7.31
CA ALA A 184 10.67 0.69 -7.23
C ALA A 184 10.80 -0.67 -7.93
N ASN A 185 11.71 -0.74 -8.89
CA ASN A 185 12.02 -1.93 -9.67
C ASN A 185 13.33 -2.54 -9.17
N PHE A 186 13.21 -3.48 -8.23
CA PHE A 186 14.35 -4.11 -7.56
C PHE A 186 15.34 -4.69 -8.57
N GLY A 187 14.86 -5.48 -9.53
CA GLY A 187 15.70 -6.15 -10.52
C GLY A 187 16.24 -5.22 -11.61
N GLY A 188 15.66 -4.03 -11.74
CA GLY A 188 16.02 -3.05 -12.76
C GLY A 188 16.99 -1.98 -12.31
N ASN A 189 17.23 -1.82 -10.99
CA ASN A 189 17.95 -0.67 -10.42
C ASN A 189 17.36 0.67 -10.90
N THR A 190 16.04 0.74 -10.96
CA THR A 190 15.29 1.89 -11.43
C THR A 190 14.03 2.10 -10.61
N ILE A 191 13.45 3.30 -10.74
CA ILE A 191 12.02 3.49 -10.53
C ILE A 191 11.30 3.69 -11.87
N SER A 192 10.01 3.34 -11.89
CA SER A 192 9.07 3.67 -12.97
C SER A 192 8.09 4.70 -12.46
N VAL A 193 7.89 5.79 -13.21
CA VAL A 193 6.84 6.80 -12.96
C VAL A 193 5.84 6.74 -14.10
N LEU A 194 4.57 6.54 -13.78
CA LEU A 194 3.47 6.48 -14.74
C LEU A 194 2.51 7.62 -14.42
N LEU A 195 2.37 8.57 -15.35
CA LEU A 195 1.51 9.73 -15.15
C LEU A 195 0.04 9.36 -15.40
N GLY A 196 -0.85 9.70 -14.48
CA GLY A 196 -2.27 9.42 -14.57
C GLY A 196 -2.98 10.38 -15.53
N TYR A 197 -4.01 9.89 -16.22
CA TYR A 197 -4.89 10.74 -17.03
C TYR A 197 -6.23 11.05 -16.34
N GLY A 198 -6.43 10.60 -15.10
CA GLY A 198 -7.67 10.82 -14.36
C GLY A 198 -8.88 10.04 -14.88
N ASN A 199 -8.64 8.94 -15.59
CA ASN A 199 -9.70 8.07 -16.12
C ASN A 199 -9.36 6.58 -15.94
N GLY A 200 -8.44 6.27 -15.01
CA GLY A 200 -7.92 4.92 -14.78
C GLY A 200 -6.87 4.46 -15.79
N SER A 201 -6.51 5.29 -16.79
CA SER A 201 -5.39 5.04 -17.70
C SER A 201 -4.18 5.91 -17.37
N PHE A 202 -3.00 5.41 -17.73
CA PHE A 202 -1.71 6.03 -17.43
C PHE A 202 -0.85 6.14 -18.68
N ALA A 203 0.04 7.12 -18.69
CA ALA A 203 1.11 7.22 -19.66
C ALA A 203 2.05 6.00 -19.57
N ASN A 204 2.80 5.76 -20.65
CA ASN A 204 3.91 4.80 -20.60
C ASN A 204 4.90 5.22 -19.51
N GLN A 205 5.49 4.23 -18.85
CA GLN A 205 6.48 4.47 -17.80
C GLN A 205 7.61 5.38 -18.28
N THR A 206 7.95 6.36 -17.45
CA THR A 206 9.24 7.04 -17.50
C THR A 206 10.15 6.39 -16.47
N THR A 207 11.34 5.98 -16.90
CA THR A 207 12.28 5.25 -16.06
C THR A 207 13.38 6.18 -15.56
N TYR A 208 13.67 6.10 -14.26
CA TYR A 208 14.79 6.82 -13.63
C TYR A 208 15.73 5.80 -12.99
N SER A 209 17.03 5.94 -13.23
CA SER A 209 18.04 5.13 -12.55
C SER A 209 18.11 5.45 -11.06
N THR A 210 18.34 4.43 -10.25
CA THR A 210 18.54 4.53 -8.81
C THR A 210 19.90 3.97 -8.42
N GLY A 211 20.12 3.76 -7.12
CA GLY A 211 21.13 2.80 -6.67
C GLY A 211 20.68 1.36 -6.88
N SER A 212 21.52 0.42 -6.45
CA SER A 212 21.29 -1.02 -6.57
C SER A 212 20.17 -1.50 -5.64
N ASP A 213 19.32 -2.36 -6.18
CA ASP A 213 18.23 -3.06 -5.48
C ASP A 213 17.31 -2.08 -4.71
N PRO A 214 16.59 -1.18 -5.41
CA PRO A 214 15.62 -0.30 -4.76
C PRO A 214 14.49 -1.13 -4.15
N VAL A 215 14.24 -0.97 -2.85
CA VAL A 215 13.29 -1.80 -2.08
C VAL A 215 12.05 -1.05 -1.61
N ALA A 216 12.12 0.27 -1.50
CA ALA A 216 11.01 1.10 -1.04
C ALA A 216 11.02 2.46 -1.73
N VAL A 217 9.82 2.96 -2.02
CA VAL A 217 9.58 4.35 -2.41
C VAL A 217 8.73 5.04 -1.35
N ALA A 218 9.04 6.30 -1.09
CA ALA A 218 8.21 7.19 -0.27
C ALA A 218 8.01 8.50 -1.03
N VAL A 219 6.86 9.12 -0.80
CA VAL A 219 6.42 10.34 -1.49
C VAL A 219 6.12 11.42 -0.46
N GLY A 220 6.56 12.64 -0.72
CA GLY A 220 6.28 13.80 0.12
C GLY A 220 6.93 15.06 -0.45
N ASP A 221 6.46 16.24 -0.04
CA ASP A 221 7.13 17.49 -0.38
C ASP A 221 8.33 17.70 0.56
N PHE A 222 9.55 17.49 0.07
CA PHE A 222 10.77 17.61 0.86
C PHE A 222 11.49 18.95 0.65
N ASN A 223 11.00 19.78 -0.27
CA ASN A 223 11.64 21.05 -0.63
C ASN A 223 10.72 22.30 -0.49
N ASN A 224 9.46 22.10 -0.08
CA ASN A 224 8.39 23.09 0.06
C ASN A 224 7.95 23.76 -1.25
N ASP A 225 7.98 23.03 -2.37
CA ASP A 225 7.54 23.55 -3.67
C ASP A 225 6.11 23.14 -4.05
N THR A 226 5.40 22.47 -3.13
CA THR A 226 4.03 21.95 -3.28
C THR A 226 3.87 20.82 -4.29
N ARG A 227 4.98 20.28 -4.83
CA ARG A 227 4.98 19.08 -5.66
C ARG A 227 5.57 17.92 -4.85
N PRO A 228 4.95 16.73 -4.87
CA PRO A 228 5.52 15.57 -4.22
C PRO A 228 6.85 15.17 -4.88
N ASP A 229 7.89 15.08 -4.05
CA ASP A 229 9.18 14.50 -4.38
C ASP A 229 9.17 13.00 -4.09
N ILE A 230 10.15 12.27 -4.64
CA ILE A 230 10.29 10.82 -4.47
C ILE A 230 11.58 10.50 -3.72
N ILE A 231 11.48 9.71 -2.67
CA ILE A 231 12.60 9.11 -1.95
C ILE A 231 12.65 7.60 -2.25
N VAL A 232 13.86 7.09 -2.48
CA VAL A 232 14.10 5.67 -2.79
C VAL A 232 15.13 5.09 -1.83
N ALA A 233 14.82 3.98 -1.17
CA ALA A 233 15.80 3.22 -0.39
C ALA A 233 16.46 2.16 -1.28
N ASN A 234 17.79 2.23 -1.45
CA ASN A 234 18.59 1.29 -2.26
C ASN A 234 19.30 0.32 -1.32
N PHE A 235 18.87 -0.94 -1.31
CA PHE A 235 19.28 -1.91 -0.30
C PHE A 235 20.76 -2.31 -0.43
N ASN A 236 21.24 -2.58 -1.64
CA ASN A 236 22.62 -3.08 -1.82
C ASN A 236 23.67 -1.97 -1.88
N ASP A 237 23.27 -0.72 -2.11
CA ASP A 237 24.18 0.42 -2.15
C ASP A 237 24.30 1.13 -0.79
N ASP A 238 23.51 0.74 0.22
CA ASP A 238 23.42 1.43 1.52
C ASP A 238 23.07 2.94 1.38
N THR A 239 22.22 3.29 0.41
CA THR A 239 21.89 4.69 0.08
C THR A 239 20.41 4.99 0.07
N VAL A 240 20.09 6.26 0.28
CA VAL A 240 18.79 6.85 -0.01
C VAL A 240 18.94 7.79 -1.21
N GLY A 241 18.20 7.53 -2.29
CA GLY A 241 18.07 8.42 -3.44
C GLY A 241 16.94 9.42 -3.21
N VAL A 242 17.12 10.65 -3.68
CA VAL A 242 16.10 11.70 -3.64
C VAL A 242 15.94 12.28 -5.04
N LEU A 243 14.72 12.22 -5.56
CA LEU A 243 14.33 12.83 -6.82
C LEU A 243 13.42 14.00 -6.49
N LEU A 244 14.01 15.20 -6.54
CA LEU A 244 13.28 16.45 -6.35
C LEU A 244 12.63 16.87 -7.66
N ARG A 245 11.42 17.40 -7.58
CA ARG A 245 10.75 17.99 -8.75
C ARG A 245 11.04 19.46 -8.90
#